data_AF-A0A8S0PIZ4-F1
#
_entry.id   AF-A0A8S0PIZ4-F1
#
_cell.length_a   1.000
_cell.length_b   1.000
_cell.length_c   1.000
_cell.angle_alpha   90.00
_cell.angle_beta   90.00
_cell.angle_gamma   90.00
#
_symmetry.space_group_name_H-M   'P 1'
#
loop_
_entity.id
_entity.type
_entity.pdbx_description
1 polymer ?
#
loop_
_entity_poly.entity_id
_entity_poly.type
_entity_poly.pdbx_seq_one_letter_code
_entity_poly.pdbx_strand_id
1 'polypeptide(L)'
;MPKMESECGFEAPEINSYGHSFRDYDAESERQKSVEEFYRLQHINQTCEYVKRMREEYGKLDKIKMSIWECCELLNNVVDDSDPDLDEPQTEHLLQTAEAIRKDYPNEDWLHLTGLIHDLGKVLLLPEFGELPQWAVVGDTFPLGCAFDESIVHHKYFEDNPDSKNPAYTTKNGIYQEGCGLENVVMSWGHDDYMYLVAKENRTTLPSAALFIIRYHSFYPLHKAGAYTHLMNEEDVENLKWLNIFNKYDLYSKSKVRVDVEKVKPYYLSLIEKVCAFWPFIFRVNFHIWIFSMLRCSNFPFLQYFPDKLRW
;
A
#
# COMPACT_ATOMS: atom_id res chain seq x y z
N MET A 1 17.69 5.51 20.11
CA MET A 1 17.96 4.06 20.26
C MET A 1 16.72 3.43 20.90
N PRO A 2 15.96 2.60 20.18
CA PRO A 2 14.87 1.85 20.81
C PRO A 2 15.48 0.92 21.88
N LYS A 3 14.90 0.93 23.08
CA LYS A 3 15.35 0.12 24.22
C LYS A 3 15.08 -1.36 23.94
N MET A 4 16.09 -2.20 24.16
CA MET A 4 15.97 -3.66 24.10
C MET A 4 15.07 -4.21 25.21
N GLU A 5 14.10 -4.99 24.75
CA GLU A 5 13.62 -6.28 25.26
C GLU A 5 12.77 -6.31 26.55
N SER A 6 11.49 -6.64 26.38
CA SER A 6 10.74 -7.42 27.36
C SER A 6 11.05 -8.91 27.12
N GLU A 7 11.23 -9.69 28.19
CA GLU A 7 11.55 -11.13 28.18
C GLU A 7 10.39 -12.03 27.66
N CYS A 8 9.42 -11.47 26.92
CA CYS A 8 8.28 -12.17 26.35
C CYS A 8 7.93 -11.61 24.96
N GLY A 9 8.94 -11.36 24.13
CA GLY A 9 8.75 -10.94 22.73
C GLY A 9 8.06 -12.03 21.90
N PHE A 10 7.36 -11.62 20.84
CA PHE A 10 6.71 -12.51 19.90
C PHE A 10 7.66 -13.61 19.39
N GLU A 11 7.32 -14.87 19.66
CA GLU A 11 8.04 -16.03 19.14
C GLU A 11 7.43 -16.39 17.77
N ALA A 12 8.25 -16.28 16.72
CA ALA A 12 7.83 -16.68 15.38
C ALA A 12 7.61 -18.21 15.37
N PRO A 13 6.47 -18.71 14.85
CA PRO A 13 6.24 -20.14 14.74
C PRO A 13 7.19 -20.73 13.70
N GLU A 14 7.61 -21.99 13.91
CA GLU A 14 8.52 -22.70 13.01
C GLU A 14 7.86 -23.06 11.66
N ILE A 15 6.53 -23.17 11.64
CA ILE A 15 5.72 -23.59 10.49
C ILE A 15 4.45 -22.73 10.35
N ASN A 16 3.97 -22.56 9.12
CA ASN A 16 2.78 -21.78 8.79
C ASN A 16 1.47 -22.49 9.18
N SER A 17 0.33 -21.85 8.90
CA SER A 17 -1.01 -22.36 9.25
C SER A 17 -1.38 -23.70 8.56
N TYR A 18 -0.61 -24.10 7.55
CA TYR A 18 -0.70 -25.34 6.78
C TYR A 18 0.33 -26.41 7.18
N GLY A 19 1.25 -26.09 8.09
CA GLY A 19 2.30 -27.01 8.53
C GLY A 19 3.53 -27.08 7.62
N HIS A 20 3.72 -26.09 6.74
CA HIS A 20 4.91 -25.95 5.89
C HIS A 20 5.83 -24.84 6.41
N SER A 21 7.06 -24.80 5.91
CA SER A 21 7.94 -23.64 6.12
C SER A 21 7.31 -22.38 5.52
N PHE A 22 7.43 -21.24 6.20
CA PHE A 22 6.95 -19.96 5.67
C PHE A 22 7.64 -19.62 4.35
N ARG A 23 6.87 -19.13 3.38
CA ARG A 23 7.37 -18.72 2.06
C ARG A 23 8.16 -19.81 1.33
N ASP A 24 7.69 -21.05 1.42
CA ASP A 24 8.23 -22.17 0.65
C ASP A 24 7.61 -22.20 -0.75
N TYR A 25 8.37 -21.70 -1.74
CA TYR A 25 7.95 -21.69 -3.15
C TYR A 25 8.34 -22.97 -3.91
N ASP A 26 9.08 -23.88 -3.28
CA ASP A 26 9.61 -25.10 -3.90
C ASP A 26 8.85 -26.37 -3.46
N ALA A 27 8.02 -26.29 -2.42
CA ALA A 27 7.17 -27.41 -1.96
C ALA A 27 6.09 -27.80 -2.98
N GLU A 28 6.05 -29.08 -3.36
CA GLU A 28 5.04 -29.62 -4.30
C GLU A 28 3.61 -29.51 -3.73
N SER A 29 2.83 -28.55 -4.23
CA SER A 29 1.41 -28.38 -3.88
C SER A 29 0.60 -27.77 -5.05
N GLU A 30 -0.71 -27.95 -5.06
CA GLU A 30 -1.57 -27.31 -6.08
C GLU A 30 -1.55 -25.77 -5.96
N ARG A 31 -1.35 -25.23 -4.73
CA ARG A 31 -1.15 -23.79 -4.47
C ARG A 31 0.16 -23.27 -5.07
N GLN A 32 1.19 -24.10 -5.18
CA GLN A 32 2.45 -23.72 -5.80
C GLN A 32 2.27 -23.34 -7.28
N LYS A 33 1.48 -24.12 -8.05
CA LYS A 33 1.24 -23.84 -9.46
C LYS A 33 0.53 -22.51 -9.68
N SER A 34 -0.44 -22.18 -8.82
CA SER A 34 -1.14 -20.90 -8.88
C SER A 34 -0.22 -19.73 -8.52
N VAL A 35 0.63 -19.90 -7.49
CA VAL A 35 1.61 -18.88 -7.07
C VAL A 35 2.70 -18.68 -8.14
N GLU A 36 3.21 -19.75 -8.75
CA GLU A 36 4.21 -19.65 -9.83
C GLU A 36 3.62 -18.96 -11.08
N GLU A 37 2.41 -19.31 -11.48
CA GLU A 37 1.72 -18.64 -12.60
C GLU A 37 1.42 -17.17 -12.30
N PHE A 38 1.03 -16.86 -11.05
CA PHE A 38 0.86 -15.50 -10.57
C PHE A 38 2.14 -14.68 -10.77
N TYR A 39 3.28 -15.16 -10.27
CA TYR A 39 4.55 -14.47 -10.37
C TYR A 39 5.07 -14.41 -11.81
N ARG A 40 4.82 -15.44 -12.61
CA ARG A 40 5.10 -15.41 -14.05
C ARG A 40 4.37 -14.26 -14.73
N LEU A 41 3.06 -14.11 -14.48
CA LEU A 41 2.28 -13.01 -15.03
C LEU A 41 2.75 -11.64 -14.50
N GLN A 42 3.07 -11.54 -13.21
CA GLN A 42 3.61 -10.32 -12.62
C GLN A 42 4.92 -9.90 -13.32
N HIS A 43 5.90 -10.80 -13.39
CA HIS A 43 7.21 -10.50 -13.97
C HIS A 43 7.15 -10.18 -15.45
N ILE A 44 6.22 -10.74 -16.22
CA ILE A 44 6.08 -10.43 -17.65
C ILE A 44 5.44 -9.05 -17.87
N ASN A 45 4.44 -8.69 -17.06
CA ASN A 45 3.57 -7.55 -17.35
C ASN A 45 3.92 -6.26 -16.59
N GLN A 46 4.63 -6.36 -15.46
CA GLN A 46 5.13 -5.19 -14.74
C GLN A 46 6.30 -4.56 -15.52
N THR A 47 6.04 -3.41 -16.13
CA THR A 47 7.02 -2.62 -16.89
C THR A 47 7.04 -1.18 -16.40
N CYS A 48 8.13 -0.46 -16.63
CA CYS A 48 8.22 0.97 -16.35
C CYS A 48 7.07 1.76 -16.97
N GLU A 49 6.64 1.41 -18.18
CA GLU A 49 5.51 2.04 -18.85
C GLU A 49 4.19 1.74 -18.14
N TYR A 50 3.94 0.46 -17.84
CA TYR A 50 2.76 0.02 -17.12
C TYR A 50 2.61 0.76 -15.79
N VAL A 51 3.66 0.74 -14.95
CA VAL A 51 3.61 1.35 -13.61
C VAL A 51 3.41 2.87 -13.68
N LYS A 52 4.07 3.56 -14.61
CA LYS A 52 3.88 5.02 -14.77
C LYS A 52 2.42 5.36 -15.07
N ARG A 53 1.78 4.58 -15.94
CA ARG A 53 0.35 4.72 -16.25
C ARG A 53 -0.53 4.43 -15.03
N MET A 54 -0.24 3.36 -14.29
CA MET A 54 -0.98 3.02 -13.07
C MET A 54 -0.89 4.12 -12.02
N ARG A 55 0.32 4.65 -11.76
CA ARG A 55 0.52 5.78 -10.84
C ARG A 55 -0.22 7.04 -11.30
N GLU A 56 -0.25 7.34 -12.60
CA GLU A 56 -1.01 8.47 -13.13
C GLU A 56 -2.52 8.30 -12.94
N GLU A 57 -3.04 7.09 -13.18
CA GLU A 57 -4.46 6.81 -13.03
C GLU A 57 -4.89 6.83 -11.56
N TYR A 58 -4.23 6.03 -10.74
CA TYR A 58 -4.63 5.80 -9.35
C TYR A 58 -4.16 6.90 -8.40
N GLY A 59 -3.13 7.67 -8.77
CA GLY A 59 -2.70 8.85 -8.03
C GLY A 59 -3.75 9.98 -7.97
N LYS A 60 -4.82 9.91 -8.77
CA LYS A 60 -5.96 10.85 -8.70
C LYS A 60 -6.83 10.65 -7.47
N LEU A 61 -6.82 9.45 -6.90
CA LEU A 61 -7.61 9.06 -5.71
C LEU A 61 -9.10 9.44 -5.81
N ASP A 62 -9.70 9.18 -6.97
CA ASP A 62 -11.07 9.56 -7.31
C ASP A 62 -12.04 8.37 -7.42
N LYS A 63 -11.62 7.18 -6.99
CA LYS A 63 -12.41 5.95 -7.05
C LYS A 63 -13.58 5.97 -6.04
N ILE A 64 -13.29 6.14 -4.76
CA ILE A 64 -14.30 6.10 -3.67
C ILE A 64 -13.82 6.89 -2.44
N LYS A 65 -14.77 7.35 -1.63
CA LYS A 65 -14.51 8.00 -0.34
C LYS A 65 -15.03 7.10 0.78
N MET A 66 -14.14 6.71 1.69
CA MET A 66 -14.44 5.90 2.85
C MET A 66 -13.41 6.16 3.96
N SER A 67 -13.75 5.79 5.18
CA SER A 67 -12.84 5.74 6.32
C SER A 67 -11.92 4.52 6.25
N ILE A 68 -10.83 4.54 7.00
CA ILE A 68 -9.90 3.40 7.13
C ILE A 68 -10.62 2.15 7.64
N TRP A 69 -11.56 2.31 8.58
CA TRP A 69 -12.28 1.17 9.14
C TRP A 69 -13.29 0.57 8.16
N GLU A 70 -14.00 1.39 7.38
CA GLU A 70 -14.84 0.92 6.29
C GLU A 70 -14.02 0.17 5.22
N CYS A 71 -12.79 0.61 4.95
CA CYS A 71 -11.86 -0.08 4.06
C CYS A 71 -11.47 -1.47 4.59
N CYS A 72 -11.18 -1.57 5.90
CA CYS A 72 -10.94 -2.87 6.54
C CYS A 72 -12.16 -3.80 6.35
N GLU A 73 -13.36 -3.31 6.66
CA GLU A 73 -14.59 -4.09 6.53
C GLU A 73 -14.87 -4.55 5.09
N LEU A 74 -14.51 -3.72 4.10
CA LEU A 74 -14.65 -4.02 2.68
C LEU A 74 -13.74 -5.17 2.21
N LEU A 75 -12.52 -5.26 2.75
CA LEU A 75 -11.54 -6.28 2.39
C LEU A 75 -11.83 -7.67 2.94
N ASN A 76 -12.84 -7.83 3.81
CA ASN A 76 -13.27 -9.15 4.29
C ASN A 76 -13.66 -10.14 3.18
N ASN A 77 -13.95 -9.65 1.98
CA ASN A 77 -14.35 -10.47 0.84
C ASN A 77 -13.20 -10.77 -0.14
N VAL A 78 -11.97 -10.36 0.17
CA VAL A 78 -10.79 -10.51 -0.70
C VAL A 78 -9.92 -11.67 -0.20
N VAL A 79 -9.47 -12.53 -1.12
CA VAL A 79 -8.49 -13.60 -0.90
C VAL A 79 -7.23 -13.26 -1.69
N ASP A 80 -6.05 -13.37 -1.07
CA ASP A 80 -4.75 -13.10 -1.70
C ASP A 80 -4.16 -14.40 -2.29
N ASP A 81 -4.09 -14.49 -3.62
CA ASP A 81 -3.63 -15.69 -4.32
C ASP A 81 -2.09 -15.83 -4.34
N SER A 82 -1.35 -14.80 -3.94
CA SER A 82 0.11 -14.80 -3.91
C SER A 82 0.69 -15.36 -2.61
N ASP A 83 -0.10 -15.32 -1.53
CA ASP A 83 0.31 -15.77 -0.21
C ASP A 83 0.24 -17.31 -0.12
N PRO A 84 1.34 -18.02 0.17
CA PRO A 84 1.29 -19.46 0.40
C PRO A 84 0.80 -19.83 1.82
N ASP A 85 0.62 -18.84 2.72
CA ASP A 85 0.52 -19.05 4.17
C ASP A 85 -0.88 -18.77 4.80
N LEU A 86 -1.87 -18.24 4.04
CA LEU A 86 -3.16 -17.78 4.59
C LEU A 86 -4.44 -18.10 3.75
N ASP A 87 -5.55 -18.48 4.41
CA ASP A 87 -6.93 -18.57 3.85
C ASP A 87 -7.97 -17.76 4.67
N GLU A 88 -7.53 -16.89 5.58
CA GLU A 88 -8.40 -16.11 6.47
C GLU A 88 -8.85 -14.78 5.83
N PRO A 89 -9.98 -14.19 6.28
CA PRO A 89 -10.39 -12.86 5.85
C PRO A 89 -9.27 -11.83 6.11
N GLN A 90 -9.03 -10.95 5.13
CA GLN A 90 -7.96 -9.96 5.19
C GLN A 90 -7.97 -9.11 6.47
N THR A 91 -9.14 -8.79 7.05
CA THR A 91 -9.22 -8.03 8.32
C THR A 91 -8.60 -8.75 9.50
N GLU A 92 -8.68 -10.08 9.57
CA GLU A 92 -8.04 -10.85 10.64
C GLU A 92 -6.52 -10.72 10.53
N HIS A 93 -5.95 -10.83 9.32
CA HIS A 93 -4.52 -10.59 9.09
C HIS A 93 -4.06 -9.21 9.55
N LEU A 94 -4.81 -8.17 9.18
CA LEU A 94 -4.52 -6.79 9.58
C LEU A 94 -4.51 -6.64 11.11
N LEU A 95 -5.51 -7.21 11.79
CA LEU A 95 -5.63 -7.13 13.24
C LEU A 95 -4.62 -8.01 13.98
N GLN A 96 -4.30 -9.20 13.45
CA GLN A 96 -3.27 -10.09 13.99
C GLN A 96 -1.91 -9.40 13.94
N THR A 97 -1.57 -8.79 12.80
CA THR A 97 -0.34 -8.02 12.64
C THR A 97 -0.31 -6.86 13.63
N ALA A 98 -1.37 -6.05 13.67
CA ALA A 98 -1.43 -4.87 14.54
C ALA A 98 -1.38 -5.22 16.04
N GLU A 99 -2.10 -6.23 16.49
CA GLU A 99 -2.11 -6.64 17.91
C GLU A 99 -0.81 -7.34 18.33
N ALA A 100 -0.17 -8.09 17.44
CA ALA A 100 1.13 -8.69 17.70
C ALA A 100 2.22 -7.61 17.88
N ILE A 101 2.22 -6.59 17.02
CA ILE A 101 3.09 -5.41 17.17
C ILE A 101 2.77 -4.71 18.50
N ARG A 102 1.48 -4.45 18.78
CA ARG A 102 1.04 -3.74 19.99
C ARG A 102 1.49 -4.42 21.29
N LYS A 103 1.54 -5.76 21.30
CA LYS A 103 2.02 -6.53 22.44
C LYS A 103 3.49 -6.28 22.73
N ASP A 104 4.33 -6.26 21.70
CA ASP A 104 5.79 -6.14 21.83
C ASP A 104 6.28 -4.69 21.89
N TYR A 105 5.57 -3.77 21.24
CA TYR A 105 5.91 -2.35 21.14
C TYR A 105 4.80 -1.43 21.68
N PRO A 106 4.34 -1.59 22.93
CA PRO A 106 3.12 -0.94 23.44
C PRO A 106 3.11 0.59 23.40
N ASN A 107 4.27 1.23 23.21
CA ASN A 107 4.42 2.69 23.13
C ASN A 107 4.54 3.22 21.69
N GLU A 108 4.55 2.36 20.67
CA GLU A 108 4.72 2.75 19.25
C GLU A 108 3.37 2.71 18.53
N ASP A 109 2.44 3.57 18.95
CA ASP A 109 1.06 3.57 18.45
C ASP A 109 0.94 3.76 16.92
N TRP A 110 1.84 4.53 16.32
CA TRP A 110 1.96 4.68 14.87
C TRP A 110 2.27 3.35 14.17
N LEU A 111 3.05 2.46 14.81
CA LEU A 111 3.42 1.16 14.24
C LEU A 111 2.26 0.18 14.34
N HIS A 112 1.43 0.27 15.38
CA HIS A 112 0.20 -0.53 15.48
C HIS A 112 -0.76 -0.16 14.35
N LEU A 113 -0.94 1.15 14.11
CA LEU A 113 -1.76 1.61 13.00
C LEU A 113 -1.17 1.22 11.64
N THR A 114 0.16 1.26 11.50
CA THR A 114 0.85 0.78 10.29
C THR A 114 0.51 -0.70 10.04
N GLY A 115 0.53 -1.53 11.08
CA GLY A 115 0.04 -2.92 11.03
C GLY A 115 -1.40 -3.06 10.55
N LEU A 116 -2.30 -2.20 11.01
CA LEU A 116 -3.69 -2.24 10.58
C LEU A 116 -3.87 -1.86 9.10
N ILE A 117 -3.03 -0.96 8.57
CA ILE A 117 -3.30 -0.33 7.26
C ILE A 117 -2.41 -0.79 6.11
N HIS A 118 -1.31 -1.51 6.37
CA HIS A 118 -0.29 -1.85 5.36
C HIS A 118 -0.89 -2.47 4.10
N ASP A 119 -1.85 -3.38 4.29
CA ASP A 119 -2.44 -4.20 3.23
C ASP A 119 -3.74 -3.61 2.65
N LEU A 120 -4.16 -2.42 3.10
CA LEU A 120 -5.41 -1.82 2.62
C LEU A 120 -5.39 -1.45 1.15
N GLY A 121 -4.21 -1.39 0.52
CA GLY A 121 -4.10 -1.20 -0.91
C GLY A 121 -4.67 -2.36 -1.75
N LYS A 122 -4.95 -3.52 -1.14
CA LYS A 122 -5.58 -4.67 -1.79
C LYS A 122 -6.99 -4.38 -2.30
N VAL A 123 -7.60 -3.24 -1.93
CA VAL A 123 -8.89 -2.79 -2.47
C VAL A 123 -8.88 -2.65 -3.99
N LEU A 124 -7.72 -2.52 -4.61
CA LEU A 124 -7.54 -2.52 -6.07
C LEU A 124 -8.12 -3.77 -6.76
N LEU A 125 -8.28 -4.89 -6.03
CA LEU A 125 -8.92 -6.11 -6.52
C LEU A 125 -10.44 -5.98 -6.68
N LEU A 126 -11.05 -4.96 -6.08
CA LEU A 126 -12.50 -4.81 -6.06
C LEU A 126 -13.01 -4.03 -7.28
N PRO A 127 -14.22 -4.33 -7.77
CA PRO A 127 -14.84 -3.64 -8.90
C PRO A 127 -14.90 -2.11 -8.75
N GLU A 128 -15.13 -1.62 -7.52
CA GLU A 128 -15.22 -0.19 -7.21
C GLU A 128 -13.88 0.53 -7.41
N PHE A 129 -12.76 -0.19 -7.40
CA PHE A 129 -11.42 0.36 -7.58
C PHE A 129 -10.83 0.06 -8.95
N GLY A 130 -11.37 -0.92 -9.68
CA GLY A 130 -10.96 -1.24 -11.05
C GLY A 130 -10.81 -2.72 -11.35
N GLU A 131 -11.01 -3.61 -10.36
CA GLU A 131 -10.88 -5.06 -10.50
C GLU A 131 -9.56 -5.45 -11.17
N LEU A 132 -8.45 -4.91 -10.65
CA LEU A 132 -7.14 -5.22 -11.19
C LEU A 132 -6.86 -6.72 -11.00
N PRO A 133 -6.13 -7.35 -11.94
CA PRO A 133 -5.70 -8.72 -11.74
C PRO A 133 -4.77 -8.81 -10.52
N GLN A 134 -4.79 -9.93 -9.80
CA GLN A 134 -3.97 -10.16 -8.60
C GLN A 134 -2.50 -9.77 -8.81
N TRP A 135 -1.89 -10.15 -9.95
CA TRP A 135 -0.47 -9.85 -10.24
C TRP A 135 -0.14 -8.34 -10.27
N ALA A 136 -1.14 -7.49 -10.43
CA ALA A 136 -1.03 -6.03 -10.42
C ALA A 136 -1.38 -5.40 -9.07
N VAL A 137 -1.65 -6.21 -8.04
CA VAL A 137 -2.06 -5.75 -6.70
C VAL A 137 -1.21 -6.34 -5.60
N VAL A 138 -1.08 -7.67 -5.54
CA VAL A 138 -0.41 -8.38 -4.43
C VAL A 138 0.97 -8.90 -4.84
N GLY A 139 1.61 -9.68 -3.97
CA GLY A 139 2.90 -10.32 -4.20
C GLY A 139 4.11 -9.44 -3.92
N ASP A 140 5.29 -10.08 -3.88
CA ASP A 140 6.56 -9.39 -3.69
C ASP A 140 6.79 -8.31 -4.77
N THR A 141 7.41 -7.20 -4.38
CA THR A 141 7.70 -6.07 -5.27
C THR A 141 9.17 -6.00 -5.65
N PHE A 142 9.46 -5.34 -6.77
CA PHE A 142 10.82 -5.19 -7.31
C PHE A 142 11.00 -3.87 -8.07
N PRO A 143 12.22 -3.32 -8.16
CA PRO A 143 12.52 -2.14 -8.95
C PRO A 143 12.42 -2.43 -10.46
N LEU A 144 11.85 -1.49 -11.19
CA LEU A 144 11.82 -1.44 -12.65
C LEU A 144 12.83 -0.42 -13.15
N GLY A 145 13.27 -0.52 -14.40
CA GLY A 145 14.19 0.47 -15.00
C GLY A 145 15.67 0.26 -14.65
N CYS A 146 15.98 -0.84 -13.96
CA CYS A 146 17.33 -1.39 -13.75
C CYS A 146 17.29 -2.91 -13.85
N ALA A 147 18.45 -3.56 -13.77
CA ALA A 147 18.53 -5.02 -13.88
C ALA A 147 17.73 -5.71 -12.77
N PHE A 148 17.03 -6.78 -13.14
CA PHE A 148 16.34 -7.66 -12.19
C PHE A 148 17.34 -8.56 -11.48
N ASP A 149 17.39 -8.47 -10.15
CA ASP A 149 18.30 -9.22 -9.29
C ASP A 149 17.78 -10.67 -9.11
N GLU A 150 18.70 -11.64 -9.08
CA GLU A 150 18.36 -13.07 -8.98
C GLU A 150 17.65 -13.44 -7.68
N SER A 151 17.68 -12.58 -6.67
CA SER A 151 16.92 -12.75 -5.42
C SER A 151 15.40 -12.56 -5.56
N ILE A 152 14.93 -12.01 -6.68
CA ILE A 152 13.49 -11.92 -6.96
C ILE A 152 12.94 -13.34 -7.18
N VAL A 153 11.85 -13.66 -6.47
CA VAL A 153 11.17 -14.96 -6.57
C VAL A 153 10.89 -15.29 -8.05
N HIS A 154 11.11 -16.53 -8.48
CA HIS A 154 10.93 -16.97 -9.87
C HIS A 154 11.54 -16.04 -10.95
N HIS A 155 12.75 -15.52 -10.70
CA HIS A 155 13.50 -14.62 -11.59
C HIS A 155 13.54 -15.03 -13.07
N LYS A 156 13.57 -16.34 -13.35
CA LYS A 156 13.58 -16.92 -14.71
C LYS A 156 12.55 -16.32 -15.66
N TYR A 157 11.40 -15.86 -15.16
CA TYR A 157 10.33 -15.29 -15.99
C TYR A 157 10.59 -13.88 -16.51
N PHE A 158 11.61 -13.18 -15.99
CA PHE A 158 12.00 -11.87 -16.53
C PHE A 158 12.59 -11.95 -17.95
N GLU A 159 12.98 -13.12 -18.45
CA GLU A 159 13.41 -13.29 -19.85
C GLU A 159 12.33 -12.83 -20.86
N ASP A 160 11.07 -12.99 -20.48
CA ASP A 160 9.90 -12.63 -21.28
C ASP A 160 9.43 -11.18 -21.05
N ASN A 161 9.96 -10.48 -20.03
CA ASN A 161 9.64 -9.08 -19.78
C ASN A 161 10.28 -8.18 -20.87
N PRO A 162 9.52 -7.29 -21.52
CA PRO A 162 10.08 -6.38 -22.53
C PRO A 162 11.15 -5.41 -21.97
N ASP A 163 11.06 -5.02 -20.69
CA ASP A 163 12.05 -4.14 -20.05
C ASP A 163 13.41 -4.82 -19.89
N SER A 164 13.47 -6.16 -19.78
CA SER A 164 14.74 -6.91 -19.76
C SER A 164 15.54 -6.79 -21.06
N LYS A 165 14.85 -6.42 -22.16
CA LYS A 165 15.44 -6.24 -23.49
C LYS A 165 15.78 -4.77 -23.77
N ASN A 166 15.45 -3.86 -22.85
CA ASN A 166 15.74 -2.44 -23.00
C ASN A 166 17.19 -2.14 -22.56
N PRO A 167 18.08 -1.69 -23.47
CA PRO A 167 19.49 -1.47 -23.15
C PRO A 167 19.73 -0.39 -22.08
N ALA A 168 18.76 0.49 -21.82
CA ALA A 168 18.86 1.48 -20.74
C ALA A 168 18.69 0.85 -19.34
N TYR A 169 18.07 -0.33 -19.24
CA TYR A 169 17.69 -0.95 -17.97
C TYR A 169 18.59 -2.13 -17.59
N THR A 170 19.39 -2.67 -18.51
CA THR A 170 20.14 -3.92 -18.29
C THR A 170 21.33 -3.80 -17.33
N THR A 171 21.71 -2.59 -16.91
CA THR A 171 22.79 -2.40 -15.94
C THR A 171 22.26 -2.43 -14.50
N LYS A 172 23.15 -2.66 -13.54
CA LYS A 172 22.83 -2.68 -12.10
C LYS A 172 22.00 -1.48 -11.63
N ASN A 173 22.28 -0.29 -12.16
CA ASN A 173 21.56 0.93 -11.79
C ASN A 173 20.55 1.35 -12.87
N GLY A 174 20.67 0.83 -14.09
CA GLY A 174 19.82 1.20 -15.22
C GLY A 174 19.74 2.72 -15.39
N ILE A 175 18.54 3.28 -15.22
CA ILE A 175 18.28 4.73 -15.31
C ILE A 175 18.54 5.50 -14.01
N TYR A 176 18.86 4.83 -12.91
CA TYR A 176 19.00 5.44 -11.59
C TYR A 176 20.44 5.88 -11.31
N GLN A 177 20.56 6.90 -10.46
CA GLN A 177 21.83 7.26 -9.84
C GLN A 177 22.04 6.41 -8.58
N GLU A 178 23.30 6.08 -8.28
CA GLU A 178 23.66 5.44 -7.02
C GLU A 178 23.18 6.32 -5.85
N GLY A 179 22.53 5.72 -4.85
CA GLY A 179 22.03 6.41 -3.66
C GLY A 179 20.95 7.46 -3.95
N CYS A 180 20.20 7.31 -5.04
CA CYS A 180 19.14 8.26 -5.41
C CYS A 180 17.98 8.31 -4.41
N GLY A 181 17.88 7.34 -3.50
CA GLY A 181 16.73 7.16 -2.63
C GLY A 181 15.67 6.29 -3.30
N LEU A 182 15.12 5.34 -2.56
CA LEU A 182 14.07 4.45 -3.05
C LEU A 182 12.81 5.22 -3.43
N GLU A 183 12.61 6.44 -2.91
CA GLU A 183 11.45 7.24 -3.29
C GLU A 183 11.46 7.66 -4.76
N ASN A 184 12.65 7.69 -5.37
CA ASN A 184 12.90 8.04 -6.78
C ASN A 184 12.99 6.80 -7.69
N VAL A 185 12.89 5.60 -7.12
CA VAL A 185 12.87 4.34 -7.86
C VAL A 185 11.43 3.98 -8.24
N VAL A 186 11.24 3.57 -9.49
CA VAL A 186 9.96 3.02 -9.95
C VAL A 186 9.89 1.57 -9.49
N MET A 187 9.01 1.29 -8.53
CA MET A 187 8.72 -0.08 -8.06
C MET A 187 7.59 -0.70 -8.90
N SER A 188 7.55 -2.02 -9.02
CA SER A 188 6.39 -2.75 -9.53
C SER A 188 5.10 -2.26 -8.83
N TRP A 189 4.03 -2.06 -9.60
CA TRP A 189 2.78 -1.51 -9.07
C TRP A 189 2.01 -2.54 -8.24
N GLY A 190 1.46 -2.11 -7.11
CA GLY A 190 0.67 -2.95 -6.21
C GLY A 190 0.10 -2.19 -5.02
N HIS A 191 -0.38 -2.94 -4.04
CA HIS A 191 -1.01 -2.45 -2.81
C HIS A 191 -0.08 -1.53 -2.00
N ASP A 192 1.22 -1.84 -1.90
CA ASP A 192 2.22 -0.99 -1.23
C ASP A 192 2.21 0.46 -1.75
N ASP A 193 2.39 0.61 -3.05
CA ASP A 193 2.56 1.92 -3.68
C ASP A 193 1.24 2.70 -3.73
N TYR A 194 0.12 1.99 -3.94
CA TYR A 194 -1.20 2.61 -3.86
C TYR A 194 -1.53 3.08 -2.44
N MET A 195 -1.28 2.26 -1.42
CA MET A 195 -1.57 2.65 -0.03
C MET A 195 -0.64 3.78 0.43
N TYR A 196 0.62 3.80 -0.02
CA TYR A 196 1.51 4.93 0.17
C TYR A 196 0.97 6.22 -0.48
N LEU A 197 0.47 6.16 -1.72
CA LEU A 197 -0.16 7.31 -2.39
C LEU A 197 -1.39 7.79 -1.60
N VAL A 198 -2.25 6.88 -1.16
CA VAL A 198 -3.41 7.19 -0.31
C VAL A 198 -2.95 7.92 0.94
N ALA A 199 -1.99 7.37 1.69
CA ALA A 199 -1.50 7.98 2.92
C ALA A 199 -0.90 9.38 2.68
N LYS A 200 -0.07 9.53 1.63
CA LYS A 200 0.64 10.77 1.30
C LYS A 200 -0.30 11.88 0.84
N GLU A 201 -1.17 11.61 -0.13
CA GLU A 201 -2.08 12.62 -0.69
C GLU A 201 -3.18 13.03 0.29
N ASN A 202 -3.57 12.12 1.19
CA ASN A 202 -4.44 12.43 2.32
C ASN A 202 -3.70 13.08 3.50
N ARG A 203 -2.41 13.40 3.35
CA ARG A 203 -1.60 14.18 4.31
C ARG A 203 -1.60 13.57 5.71
N THR A 204 -1.40 12.27 5.79
CA THR A 204 -1.26 11.58 7.07
C THR A 204 -0.18 12.23 7.94
N THR A 205 -0.35 12.12 9.27
CA THR A 205 0.66 12.53 10.26
C THR A 205 1.55 11.37 10.71
N LEU A 206 1.43 10.20 10.07
CA LEU A 206 2.32 9.07 10.29
C LEU A 206 3.79 9.44 10.01
N PRO A 207 4.75 8.90 10.77
CA PRO A 207 6.17 9.18 10.58
C PRO A 207 6.69 8.58 9.26
N SER A 208 7.86 9.04 8.80
CA SER A 208 8.48 8.52 7.57
C SER A 208 8.72 7.00 7.62
N ALA A 209 9.08 6.45 8.79
CA ALA A 209 9.20 5.01 8.99
C ALA A 209 7.92 4.23 8.67
N ALA A 210 6.74 4.76 9.03
CA ALA A 210 5.46 4.13 8.71
C ALA A 210 5.18 4.14 7.21
N LEU A 211 5.43 5.28 6.55
CA LEU A 211 5.27 5.41 5.10
C LEU A 211 6.24 4.52 4.32
N PHE A 212 7.46 4.36 4.84
CA PHE A 212 8.46 3.46 4.29
C PHE A 212 8.03 1.99 4.42
N ILE A 213 7.52 1.59 5.60
CA ILE A 213 6.95 0.25 5.79
C ILE A 213 5.83 0.00 4.77
N ILE A 214 4.81 0.88 4.72
CA ILE A 214 3.67 0.71 3.81
C ILE A 214 4.14 0.55 2.36
N ARG A 215 5.13 1.33 1.93
CA ARG A 215 5.58 1.34 0.53
C ARG A 215 6.51 0.19 0.14
N TYR A 216 7.18 -0.44 1.10
CA TYR A 216 8.27 -1.39 0.81
C TYR A 216 8.17 -2.70 1.59
N HIS A 217 7.06 -2.98 2.28
CA HIS A 217 6.88 -4.23 3.03
C HIS A 217 6.79 -5.48 2.15
N SER A 218 6.44 -5.32 0.87
CA SER A 218 6.51 -6.39 -0.11
C SER A 218 7.88 -6.46 -0.82
N PHE A 219 8.84 -5.57 -0.53
CA PHE A 219 10.12 -5.50 -1.23
C PHE A 219 11.15 -6.50 -0.68
N TYR A 220 10.80 -7.78 -0.70
CA TYR A 220 11.61 -8.87 -0.14
C TYR A 220 13.05 -8.97 -0.68
N PRO A 221 13.33 -8.74 -1.98
CA PRO A 221 14.71 -8.65 -2.46
C PRO A 221 15.58 -7.69 -1.64
N LEU A 222 15.01 -6.57 -1.17
CA LEU A 222 15.73 -5.63 -0.31
C LEU A 222 15.84 -6.14 1.13
N HIS A 223 14.71 -6.30 1.83
CA HIS A 223 14.75 -6.48 3.29
C HIS A 223 15.03 -7.93 3.74
N LYS A 224 14.93 -8.92 2.84
CA LYS A 224 15.31 -10.31 3.10
C LYS A 224 16.66 -10.70 2.47
N ALA A 225 16.90 -10.32 1.21
CA ALA A 225 18.11 -10.72 0.49
C ALA A 225 19.24 -9.67 0.47
N GLY A 226 18.97 -8.42 0.85
CA GLY A 226 19.96 -7.34 0.84
C GLY A 226 20.30 -6.81 -0.56
N ALA A 227 19.50 -7.15 -1.58
CA ALA A 227 19.64 -6.61 -2.92
C ALA A 227 19.20 -5.13 -2.97
N TYR A 228 19.58 -4.42 -4.03
CA TYR A 228 19.19 -3.02 -4.30
C TYR A 228 19.62 -1.96 -3.27
N THR A 229 20.45 -2.31 -2.30
CA THR A 229 20.99 -1.37 -1.30
C THR A 229 21.80 -0.22 -1.90
N HIS A 230 22.30 -0.38 -3.14
CA HIS A 230 23.00 0.65 -3.91
C HIS A 230 22.11 1.82 -4.34
N LEU A 231 20.78 1.66 -4.32
CA LEU A 231 19.83 2.72 -4.65
C LEU A 231 19.38 3.53 -3.42
N MET A 232 19.64 3.02 -2.21
CA MET A 232 19.16 3.62 -0.96
C MET A 232 19.92 4.89 -0.60
N ASN A 233 19.20 5.87 -0.05
CA ASN A 233 19.78 7.03 0.62
C ASN A 233 19.89 6.79 2.15
N GLU A 234 20.38 7.78 2.90
CA GLU A 234 20.54 7.67 4.36
C GLU A 234 19.22 7.46 5.10
N GLU A 235 18.12 8.09 4.64
CA GLU A 235 16.79 7.95 5.24
C GLU A 235 16.24 6.53 5.03
N ASP A 236 16.42 5.96 3.85
CA ASP A 236 16.02 4.58 3.55
C ASP A 236 16.73 3.58 4.48
N VAL A 237 18.03 3.79 4.74
CA VAL A 237 18.82 2.92 5.62
C VAL A 237 18.31 2.95 7.06
N GLU A 238 17.90 4.12 7.55
CA GLU A 238 17.31 4.25 8.88
C GLU A 238 15.92 3.61 8.94
N ASN A 239 15.08 3.81 7.92
CA ASN A 239 13.73 3.26 7.88
C ASN A 239 13.71 1.74 7.65
N LEU A 240 14.70 1.17 6.95
CA LEU A 240 14.84 -0.27 6.75
C LEU A 240 14.90 -1.05 8.08
N LYS A 241 15.43 -0.43 9.15
CA LYS A 241 15.44 -1.04 10.49
C LYS A 241 14.02 -1.29 11.01
N TRP A 242 13.12 -0.33 10.80
CA TRP A 242 11.71 -0.45 11.17
C TRP A 242 10.96 -1.44 10.27
N LEU A 243 11.29 -1.47 8.99
CA LEU A 243 10.73 -2.47 8.08
C LEU A 243 11.10 -3.90 8.49
N ASN A 244 12.34 -4.15 8.88
CA ASN A 244 12.75 -5.48 9.38
C ASN A 244 11.99 -5.88 10.66
N ILE A 245 11.73 -4.92 11.55
CA ILE A 245 10.89 -5.15 12.73
C ILE A 245 9.47 -5.51 12.30
N PHE A 246 8.87 -4.70 11.42
CA PHE A 246 7.51 -4.88 10.93
C PHE A 246 7.30 -6.25 10.25
N ASN A 247 8.21 -6.62 9.33
CA ASN A 247 8.11 -7.84 8.53
C ASN A 247 8.00 -9.12 9.37
N LYS A 248 8.58 -9.11 10.58
CA LYS A 248 8.41 -10.22 11.53
C LYS A 248 6.94 -10.43 11.87
N TYR A 249 6.19 -9.36 12.10
CA TYR A 249 4.78 -9.45 12.51
C TYR A 249 3.88 -9.75 11.32
N ASP A 250 4.06 -9.08 10.19
CA ASP A 250 3.32 -9.36 8.96
C ASP A 250 3.42 -10.84 8.55
N LEU A 251 4.63 -11.40 8.53
CA LEU A 251 4.81 -12.79 8.12
C LEU A 251 4.32 -13.80 9.17
N TYR A 252 4.70 -13.62 10.43
CA TYR A 252 4.61 -14.69 11.42
C TYR A 252 3.38 -14.59 12.34
N SER A 253 2.69 -13.45 12.40
CA SER A 253 1.49 -13.31 13.26
C SER A 253 0.26 -14.03 12.70
N LYS A 254 0.33 -14.49 11.44
CA LYS A 254 -0.69 -15.29 10.75
C LYS A 254 -1.04 -16.52 11.57
N SER A 255 -2.24 -16.53 12.14
CA SER A 255 -2.67 -17.51 13.14
C SER A 255 -4.11 -17.92 12.93
N LYS A 256 -4.48 -19.15 13.34
CA LYS A 256 -5.89 -19.57 13.39
C LYS A 256 -6.67 -18.96 14.56
N VAL A 257 -5.97 -18.27 15.47
CA VAL A 257 -6.58 -17.60 16.62
C VAL A 257 -7.06 -16.22 16.18
N ARG A 258 -8.38 -16.06 16.14
CA ARG A 258 -9.03 -14.80 15.73
C ARG A 258 -8.93 -13.71 16.77
N VAL A 259 -8.84 -12.47 16.30
CA VAL A 259 -8.88 -11.29 17.15
C VAL A 259 -10.33 -10.92 17.42
N ASP A 260 -10.64 -10.59 18.68
CA ASP A 260 -11.97 -10.06 19.04
C ASP A 260 -12.10 -8.61 18.54
N VAL A 261 -12.66 -8.47 17.34
CA VAL A 261 -12.81 -7.20 16.62
C VAL A 261 -13.52 -6.15 17.48
N GLU A 262 -14.63 -6.49 18.14
CA GLU A 262 -15.42 -5.55 18.94
C GLU A 262 -14.63 -5.01 20.14
N LYS A 263 -13.75 -5.84 20.71
CA LYS A 263 -12.88 -5.44 21.82
C LYS A 263 -11.78 -4.47 21.39
N VAL A 264 -11.21 -4.65 20.20
CA VAL A 264 -10.05 -3.87 19.74
C VAL A 264 -10.42 -2.67 18.88
N LYS A 265 -11.59 -2.69 18.21
CA LYS A 265 -12.09 -1.62 17.33
C LYS A 265 -12.04 -0.23 17.97
N PRO A 266 -12.49 0.00 19.23
CA PRO A 266 -12.40 1.33 19.84
C PRO A 266 -10.98 1.88 19.93
N TYR A 267 -9.98 1.01 20.15
CA TYR A 267 -8.59 1.41 20.21
C TYR A 267 -8.09 1.87 18.84
N TYR A 268 -8.32 1.07 17.80
CA TYR A 268 -7.86 1.39 16.44
C TYR A 268 -8.58 2.61 15.83
N LEU A 269 -9.88 2.77 16.11
CA LEU A 269 -10.61 3.99 15.75
C LEU A 269 -9.96 5.24 16.38
N SER A 270 -9.51 5.17 17.63
CA SER A 270 -8.81 6.30 18.27
C SER A 270 -7.46 6.63 17.61
N LEU A 271 -6.74 5.62 17.09
CA LEU A 271 -5.49 5.84 16.33
C LEU A 271 -5.77 6.44 14.96
N ILE A 272 -6.79 5.94 14.26
CA ILE A 272 -7.26 6.48 12.98
C ILE A 272 -7.64 7.94 13.18
N GLU A 273 -8.44 8.26 14.20
CA GLU A 273 -8.78 9.63 14.55
C GLU A 273 -7.52 10.45 14.80
N LYS A 274 -6.53 9.97 15.56
CA LYS A 274 -5.29 10.73 15.82
C LYS A 274 -4.54 11.11 14.53
N VAL A 275 -4.46 10.21 13.55
CA VAL A 275 -3.73 10.49 12.30
C VAL A 275 -4.55 11.27 11.27
N CYS A 276 -5.87 11.18 11.39
CA CYS A 276 -6.86 11.86 10.53
C CYS A 276 -7.44 13.14 11.16
N ALA A 277 -7.16 13.46 12.44
CA ALA A 277 -7.81 14.53 13.22
C ALA A 277 -7.53 15.94 12.71
N PHE A 278 -6.56 16.10 11.81
CA PHE A 278 -6.35 17.34 11.06
C PHE A 278 -7.14 17.36 9.73
N TRP A 279 -8.22 16.58 9.61
CA TRP A 279 -9.29 16.78 8.64
C TRP A 279 -10.46 17.58 9.22
N PRO A 280 -10.43 18.92 9.18
CA PRO A 280 -11.68 19.63 8.99
C PRO A 280 -12.14 19.30 7.57
N PHE A 281 -13.32 18.70 7.41
CA PHE A 281 -14.16 18.73 6.21
C PHE A 281 -13.48 19.31 4.95
N ILE A 282 -13.01 18.48 4.03
CA ILE A 282 -12.91 18.71 2.57
C ILE A 282 -12.28 17.43 1.97
N PHE A 283 -13.12 16.51 1.52
CA PHE A 283 -12.74 15.68 0.38
C PHE A 283 -12.95 16.54 -0.87
N ARG A 284 -11.85 16.99 -1.48
CA ARG A 284 -11.80 17.83 -2.69
C ARG A 284 -12.86 17.39 -3.71
N VAL A 285 -13.93 18.19 -3.81
CA VAL A 285 -14.73 18.27 -5.04
C VAL A 285 -13.90 19.13 -5.99
N ASN A 286 -13.69 18.67 -7.22
CA ASN A 286 -13.22 19.53 -8.30
C ASN A 286 -14.21 20.69 -8.49
N PHE A 287 -13.98 21.82 -7.82
CA PHE A 287 -14.69 23.06 -8.08
C PHE A 287 -14.00 23.79 -9.25
N HIS A 288 -14.11 23.20 -10.43
CA HIS A 288 -13.91 23.88 -11.71
C HIS A 288 -15.05 23.46 -12.61
N ILE A 289 -16.15 24.25 -12.60
CA ILE A 289 -17.16 24.42 -13.68
C ILE A 289 -18.30 25.39 -13.30
N TRP A 290 -18.32 26.06 -12.13
CA TRP A 290 -19.39 27.03 -11.81
C TRP A 290 -18.93 28.43 -11.42
N ILE A 291 -18.13 29.08 -12.28
CA ILE A 291 -18.10 30.55 -12.38
C ILE A 291 -18.00 30.93 -13.86
N PHE A 292 -19.08 30.76 -14.62
CA PHE A 292 -19.34 31.50 -15.87
C PHE A 292 -20.81 31.32 -16.31
N SER A 293 -21.77 31.70 -15.46
CA SER A 293 -23.16 31.94 -15.89
C SER A 293 -23.96 32.90 -14.99
N MET A 294 -23.27 33.84 -14.33
CA MET A 294 -23.94 34.90 -13.54
C MET A 294 -23.36 36.30 -13.78
N LEU A 295 -22.88 36.57 -15.00
CA LEU A 295 -22.50 37.92 -15.43
C LEU A 295 -22.89 38.18 -16.90
N ARG A 296 -24.16 37.95 -17.25
CA ARG A 296 -24.81 38.58 -18.42
C ARG A 296 -26.31 38.69 -18.19
N CYS A 297 -26.73 39.62 -17.34
CA CYS A 297 -28.05 40.24 -17.41
C CYS A 297 -27.96 41.64 -16.78
N SER A 298 -27.37 42.56 -17.53
CA SER A 298 -27.46 44.00 -17.26
C SER A 298 -27.53 44.71 -18.60
N ASN A 299 -28.71 44.71 -19.20
CA ASN A 299 -29.07 45.64 -20.27
C ASN A 299 -30.36 46.35 -19.82
N PHE A 300 -30.18 47.54 -19.25
CA PHE A 300 -31.23 48.56 -19.18
C PHE A 300 -31.29 49.27 -20.54
N PRO A 301 -32.49 49.69 -20.97
CA PRO A 301 -32.63 51.06 -21.40
C PRO A 301 -33.80 51.78 -20.71
N PHE A 302 -33.50 52.99 -20.25
CA PHE A 302 -34.33 54.20 -20.26
C PHE A 302 -35.78 54.08 -20.78
N LEU A 303 -36.78 54.45 -19.97
CA LEU A 303 -37.51 55.73 -20.03
C LEU A 303 -38.75 55.73 -19.09
N GLN A 304 -38.84 56.76 -18.26
CA GLN A 304 -40.02 57.62 -18.01
C GLN A 304 -41.31 57.13 -17.29
N TYR A 305 -41.73 58.02 -16.38
CA TYR A 305 -43.09 58.33 -15.87
C TYR A 305 -43.63 57.67 -14.58
N PHE A 306 -43.68 58.51 -13.53
CA PHE A 306 -44.60 58.58 -12.37
C PHE A 306 -46.10 58.41 -12.73
N PRO A 307 -47.08 58.30 -11.79
CA PRO A 307 -47.03 58.50 -10.32
C PRO A 307 -47.83 57.50 -9.43
N ASP A 308 -47.60 57.64 -8.12
CA ASP A 308 -48.54 57.63 -6.98
C ASP A 308 -49.63 56.55 -6.76
N LYS A 309 -49.64 56.16 -5.47
CA LYS A 309 -50.79 56.00 -4.53
C LYS A 309 -51.43 54.62 -4.34
N LEU A 310 -51.46 54.29 -3.02
CA LEU A 310 -52.54 53.60 -2.28
C LEU A 310 -52.69 52.11 -2.66
N ARG A 311 -52.87 51.14 -1.76
CA ARG A 311 -53.53 51.11 -0.45
C ARG A 311 -53.55 49.63 -0.01
N TRP A 312 -53.50 49.40 1.31
CA TRP A 312 -53.77 48.14 2.04
C TRP A 312 -52.76 47.00 1.88
#